data_AF-A0A2U8VUN4-F1
#
_entry.id   AF-A0A2U8VUN4-F1
#
_cell.length_a   1.000
_cell.length_b   1.000
_cell.length_c   1.000
_cell.angle_alpha   90.00
_cell.angle_beta   90.00
_cell.angle_gamma   90.00
#
_symmetry.space_group_name_H-M   'P 1'
#
loop_
_entity.id
_entity.type
_entity.pdbx_description
1 polymer ?
#
loop_
_entity_poly.entity_id
_entity_poly.type
_entity_poly.pdbx_seq_one_letter_code
_entity_poly.pdbx_strand_id
1 'polypeptide(L)' 'MSELPDDNLDHYALGFYALGKGVARDACPYAAGTRAEADWHAGYDAAARGDPEPAPESRQGA' A
#
# COMPACT_ATOMS: atom_id res chain seq x y z
N MET A 1 -19.97 13.96 15.12
CA MET A 1 -20.19 13.29 13.82
C MET A 1 -19.37 12.02 13.88
N SER A 2 -19.97 10.86 13.62
CA SER A 2 -19.21 9.59 13.62
C SER A 2 -18.22 9.65 12.47
N GLU A 3 -16.96 9.96 12.80
CA GLU A 3 -15.81 9.66 11.98
C GLU A 3 -15.84 8.16 11.70
N LEU A 4 -16.32 7.78 10.51
CA LEU A 4 -16.02 6.46 9.98
C LEU A 4 -14.49 6.40 10.00
N PRO A 5 -13.86 5.44 10.71
CA PRO A 5 -12.43 5.27 10.60
C PRO A 5 -12.14 5.15 9.11
N ASP A 6 -11.27 6.00 8.61
CA ASP A 6 -10.84 5.96 7.22
C ASP A 6 -10.05 4.65 7.07
N ASP A 7 -10.81 3.59 6.81
CA ASP A 7 -10.37 2.23 6.55
C ASP A 7 -9.84 2.13 5.10
N ASN A 8 -9.37 3.25 4.52
CA ASN A 8 -8.55 3.21 3.31
C ASN A 8 -7.19 2.66 3.73
N LEU A 9 -7.18 1.33 3.82
CA LEU A 9 -5.98 0.53 3.89
C LEU A 9 -5.09 0.94 2.72
N ASP A 10 -4.03 1.70 3.04
CA ASP A 10 -3.13 2.29 2.06
C ASP A 10 -2.52 1.19 1.18
N HIS A 11 -3.06 1.04 -0.03
CA HIS A 11 -2.73 -0.04 -0.95
C HIS A 11 -1.24 -0.01 -1.32
N TYR A 12 -0.66 1.18 -1.37
CA TYR A 12 0.77 1.38 -1.55
C TYR A 12 1.55 0.76 -0.39
N ALA A 13 1.21 1.11 0.85
CA ALA A 13 1.88 0.56 2.02
C ALA A 13 1.79 -0.97 2.06
N LEU A 14 0.62 -1.54 1.74
CA LEU A 14 0.46 -2.99 1.63
C LEU A 14 1.41 -3.62 0.61
N GLY A 15 1.56 -3.01 -0.56
CA GLY A 15 2.49 -3.45 -1.60
C GLY A 15 3.94 -3.40 -1.13
N PHE A 16 4.32 -2.30 -0.48
CA PHE A 16 5.65 -2.10 0.07
C PHE A 16 6.02 -3.20 1.08
N TYR A 17 5.14 -3.50 2.03
CA TYR A 17 5.38 -4.55 3.02
C TYR A 17 5.27 -5.97 2.45
N ALA A 18 4.64 -6.17 1.29
CA ALA A 18 4.49 -7.49 0.69
C ALA A 18 5.85 -8.11 0.37
N LEU A 19 6.79 -7.32 -0.16
CA LEU A 19 8.15 -7.77 -0.45
C LEU A 19 8.86 -8.27 0.81
N GLY A 20 8.80 -7.51 1.92
CA GLY A 20 9.39 -7.88 3.20
C GLY A 20 8.77 -9.16 3.80
N LYS A 21 7.53 -9.47 3.44
CA LYS A 21 6.82 -10.70 3.83
C LYS A 21 7.06 -11.87 2.87
N GLY A 22 7.85 -11.69 1.81
CA GLY A 22 8.12 -12.71 0.79
C GLY A 22 6.93 -12.99 -0.13
N VAL A 23 5.95 -12.08 -0.19
CA VAL A 23 4.85 -12.15 -1.16
C VAL A 23 5.41 -11.76 -2.53
N ALA A 24 5.05 -12.50 -3.58
CA ALA A 24 5.46 -12.15 -4.94
C ALA A 24 4.61 -10.99 -5.49
N ARG A 25 5.19 -10.16 -6.37
CA ARG A 25 4.46 -9.07 -7.05
C ARG A 25 3.19 -9.54 -7.78
N ASP A 26 3.22 -10.72 -8.39
CA ASP A 26 2.06 -11.30 -9.08
C ASP A 26 0.95 -11.81 -8.13
N ALA A 27 1.25 -11.92 -6.82
CA ALA A 27 0.27 -12.31 -5.81
C ALA A 27 -0.53 -11.10 -5.29
N CYS A 28 -0.58 -10.00 -6.05
CA CYS A 28 -1.40 -8.84 -5.76
C CYS A 28 -2.87 -9.27 -5.59
N PRO A 29 -3.53 -8.93 -4.46
CA PRO A 29 -4.90 -9.37 -4.19
C PRO A 29 -5.97 -8.57 -4.96
N TYR A 30 -5.57 -7.49 -5.64
CA TYR A 30 -6.47 -6.58 -6.33
C TYR A 30 -6.72 -7.00 -7.77
N ALA A 31 -7.89 -6.66 -8.30
CA ALA A 31 -8.19 -6.89 -9.70
C ALA A 31 -7.31 -5.99 -10.59
N ALA A 32 -6.80 -6.56 -11.70
CA ALA A 32 -5.97 -5.84 -12.66
C ALA A 32 -6.69 -4.62 -13.25
N GLY A 33 -5.96 -3.52 -13.41
CA GLY A 33 -6.50 -2.26 -13.94
C GLY A 33 -7.26 -1.42 -12.91
N THR A 34 -7.30 -1.83 -11.66
CA THR A 34 -7.83 -1.01 -10.56
C THR A 34 -6.77 -0.08 -10.02
N ARG A 35 -7.20 1.04 -9.42
CA ARG A 35 -6.28 1.96 -8.75
C ARG A 35 -5.53 1.28 -7.60
N ALA A 36 -6.20 0.40 -6.86
CA ALA A 36 -5.60 -0.40 -5.79
C ALA A 36 -4.48 -1.33 -6.28
N GLU A 37 -4.65 -1.97 -7.43
CA GLU A 37 -3.58 -2.77 -8.06
C GLU A 37 -2.38 -1.89 -8.43
N ALA A 38 -2.62 -0.74 -9.08
CA ALA A 38 -1.56 0.18 -9.45
C ALA A 38 -0.78 0.71 -8.22
N ASP A 39 -1.48 1.10 -7.15
CA ASP A 39 -0.86 1.61 -5.94
C ASP A 39 -0.09 0.51 -5.20
N TRP A 40 -0.62 -0.72 -5.11
CA TRP A 40 0.08 -1.86 -4.52
C TRP A 40 1.34 -2.23 -5.30
N HIS A 41 1.26 -2.25 -6.63
CA HIS A 41 2.44 -2.52 -7.47
C HIS A 41 3.50 -1.43 -7.29
N ALA A 42 3.09 -0.17 -7.23
CA ALA A 42 4.01 0.94 -6.98
C ALA A 42 4.73 0.82 -5.62
N GLY A 43 4.00 0.45 -4.56
CA GLY A 43 4.60 0.21 -3.25
C GLY A 43 5.58 -0.95 -3.25
N TYR A 44 5.23 -2.07 -3.89
CA TYR A 44 6.11 -3.22 -4.04
C TYR A 44 7.40 -2.86 -4.78
N ASP A 45 7.28 -2.14 -5.90
CA ASP A 45 8.41 -1.66 -6.69
C ASP A 45 9.30 -0.71 -5.89
N ALA A 46 8.74 0.14 -5.03
CA ALA A 46 9.51 1.01 -4.13
C ALA A 46 10.30 0.19 -3.09
N ALA A 47 9.67 -0.79 -2.45
CA ALA A 47 10.37 -1.70 -1.53
C ALA A 47 11.51 -2.45 -2.24
N ALA A 48 11.30 -2.87 -3.50
CA ALA A 48 12.32 -3.55 -4.30
C ALA A 48 13.50 -2.65 -4.68
N ARG A 49 13.26 -1.34 -4.82
CA ARG A 49 14.29 -0.32 -5.05
C ARG A 49 15.07 0.03 -3.77
N GLY A 50 14.56 -0.36 -2.60
CA GLY A 50 15.11 0.03 -1.31
C GLY A 50 14.74 1.45 -0.92
N ASP A 51 13.62 1.97 -1.44
CA ASP A 51 13.05 3.24 -0.97
C ASP A 51 12.73 3.16 0.54
N PRO A 52 12.77 4.30 1.25
CA PRO A 52 12.37 4.33 2.65
C PRO A 52 10.91 3.89 2.81
N GLU A 53 10.62 3.29 3.95
CA GLU A 53 9.25 2.91 4.32
C GLU A 53 8.31 4.09 4.12
N PRO A 54 7.14 3.90 3.47
CA PRO A 54 6.15 4.96 3.37
C PRO A 54 5.84 5.44 4.76
N ALA A 55 5.97 6.76 4.97
CA ALA A 55 5.56 7.35 6.23
C ALA A 55 4.10 6.93 6.46
N PRO A 56 3.74 6.38 7.63
CA PRO A 56 2.34 6.19 7.95
C PRO A 56 1.70 7.55 7.77
N GLU A 57 0.72 7.66 6.86
CA GLU A 57 0.02 8.91 6.63
C GLU A 57 -0.33 9.48 8.00
N SER A 58 0.29 10.61 8.31
CA SER A 58 0.13 11.25 9.60
C SER A 58 -1.35 11.56 9.70
N ARG A 59 -2.06 10.82 10.57
CA ARG A 59 -3.42 11.09 11.05
C ARG A 59 -3.72 12.56 10.80
N GLN A 60 -4.41 12.88 9.70
CA GLN A 60 -4.79 14.26 9.45
C GLN A 60 -5.97 14.56 10.38
N GLY A 61 -5.62 14.82 11.64
CA GLY A 61 -6.46 15.56 12.54
C GLY A 61 -6.33 17.04 12.21
N ALA A 62 -7.44 17.63 11.77
CA ALA A 62 -7.75 19.04 11.92
C ALA A 62 -9.28 19.21 11.90
#